data_AF-A0A3S1UYF8-F1
#
_entry.id   AF-A0A3S1UYF8-F1
#
_cell.length_a   1.000
_cell.length_b   1.000
_cell.length_c   1.000
_cell.angle_alpha   90.00
_cell.angle_beta   90.00
_cell.angle_gamma   90.00
#
_symmetry.space_group_name_H-M   'P 1'
#
loop_
_entity.id
_entity.type
_entity.pdbx_description
1 polymer ?
#
loop_
_entity_poly.entity_id
_entity_poly.type
_entity_poly.pdbx_seq_one_letter_code
_entity_poly.pdbx_strand_id
1 'polypeptide(L)'
;MDNGATMHLAVSLADPSLETGLEFSRLAGFVQKAEAAGLDMVLLADAAPASESEAANKRMPFEATTLLAALATVTSRIGLVAAASTIAHQPYNLARRFASLDVISHGRSGWNATMTQAPREAANFSRPEGFSPNDFRRRSEEYIGIVQGLWQGWDADALLFDQSGGRFHDPEKMHLLEHKGEFFSVRGPLNVARSPQDTPVLVLSGLQESDFDIATRTADVILLDGGLVEGATERYD
;
A
#
# COMPACT_ATOMS: atom_id res chain seq x y z
N MET A 1 -23.43 -4.80 14.72
CA MET A 1 -22.50 -5.46 15.65
C MET A 1 -21.29 -4.56 15.69
N ASP A 2 -21.05 -3.94 16.83
CA ASP A 2 -19.90 -3.07 17.04
C ASP A 2 -18.66 -3.96 17.03
N ASN A 3 -17.77 -3.78 16.05
CA ASN A 3 -16.72 -4.75 15.74
C ASN A 3 -15.48 -4.58 16.62
N GLY A 4 -15.57 -3.81 17.70
CA GLY A 4 -14.56 -3.75 18.78
C GLY A 4 -13.14 -3.42 18.31
N ALA A 5 -12.98 -2.82 17.12
CA ALA A 5 -11.68 -2.45 16.60
C ALA A 5 -11.12 -1.32 17.46
N THR A 6 -10.18 -1.66 18.33
CA THR A 6 -9.49 -0.68 19.17
C THR A 6 -8.44 0.01 18.30
N MET A 7 -8.57 1.33 18.11
CA MET A 7 -7.53 2.11 17.45
C MET A 7 -6.34 2.30 18.40
N HIS A 8 -5.14 2.08 17.90
CA HIS A 8 -3.90 2.28 18.65
C HIS A 8 -3.15 3.48 18.06
N LEU A 9 -2.85 4.47 18.89
CA LEU A 9 -2.01 5.60 18.49
C LEU A 9 -0.53 5.18 18.50
N ALA A 10 0.15 5.42 17.37
CA ALA A 10 1.58 5.18 17.20
C ALA A 10 2.31 6.49 16.81
N VAL A 11 3.61 6.54 17.09
CA VAL A 11 4.46 7.69 16.74
C VAL A 11 5.31 7.35 15.51
N SER A 12 5.26 8.21 14.50
CA SER A 12 6.15 8.12 13.33
C SER A 12 7.43 8.92 13.57
N LEU A 13 8.57 8.35 13.19
CA LEU A 13 9.88 8.99 13.24
C LEU A 13 10.38 9.23 11.81
N ALA A 14 10.77 10.47 11.50
CA ALA A 14 11.39 10.82 10.23
C ALA A 14 12.86 11.18 10.45
N ASP A 15 13.78 10.55 9.72
CA ASP A 15 15.22 10.87 9.76
C ASP A 15 15.65 11.63 8.49
N PRO A 16 15.85 12.96 8.58
CA PRO A 16 16.24 13.78 7.43
C PRO A 16 17.69 13.53 6.98
N SER A 17 18.52 12.82 7.77
CA SER A 17 19.91 12.57 7.42
C SER A 17 20.10 11.59 6.25
N LEU A 18 19.04 10.84 5.90
CA LEU A 18 19.02 9.95 4.74
C LEU A 18 19.07 10.69 3.39
N GLU A 19 18.93 12.02 3.35
CA GLU A 19 18.95 12.80 2.10
C GLU A 19 20.33 12.93 1.42
N THR A 20 21.38 12.34 1.99
CA THR A 20 22.76 12.41 1.46
C THR A 20 23.38 11.03 1.16
N GLY A 21 23.52 10.71 -0.13
CA GLY A 21 24.19 9.50 -0.62
C GLY A 21 23.35 8.23 -0.46
N LEU A 22 22.32 8.12 -1.32
CA LEU A 22 21.27 7.09 -1.26
C LEU A 22 21.65 5.84 -2.08
N GLU A 23 22.68 5.14 -1.62
CA GLU A 23 23.00 3.80 -2.10
C GLU A 23 22.10 2.77 -1.42
N PHE A 24 21.73 1.70 -2.14
CA PHE A 24 20.91 0.62 -1.59
C PHE A 24 21.48 0.05 -0.28
N SER A 25 22.80 -0.14 -0.20
CA SER A 25 23.46 -0.70 0.99
C SER A 25 23.27 0.16 2.25
N ARG A 26 23.22 1.48 2.12
CA ARG A 26 22.98 2.40 3.23
C ARG A 26 21.54 2.34 3.70
N LEU A 27 20.59 2.31 2.77
CA LEU A 27 19.17 2.14 3.07
C LEU A 27 18.90 0.79 3.74
N ALA A 28 19.46 -0.30 3.20
CA ALA A 28 19.37 -1.62 3.81
C ALA A 28 19.94 -1.63 5.24
N GLY A 29 21.12 -1.04 5.44
CA GLY A 29 21.73 -0.93 6.77
C GLY A 29 20.91 -0.09 7.76
N PHE A 30 20.22 0.94 7.28
CA PHE A 30 19.29 1.73 8.10
C PHE A 30 18.07 0.91 8.53
N VAL A 31 17.40 0.24 7.57
CA VAL A 31 16.22 -0.57 7.86
C VAL A 31 16.55 -1.75 8.77
N GLN A 32 17.73 -2.37 8.62
CA GLN A 32 18.21 -3.41 9.53
C GLN A 32 18.43 -2.89 10.96
N LYS A 33 18.94 -1.65 11.11
CA LYS A 33 19.06 -1.02 12.44
C LYS A 33 17.70 -0.72 13.05
N ALA A 34 16.74 -0.24 12.24
CA ALA A 34 15.36 -0.04 12.68
C ALA A 34 14.72 -1.37 13.16
N GLU A 35 14.91 -2.45 12.40
CA GLU A 35 14.45 -3.80 12.79
C GLU A 35 15.11 -4.28 14.10
N ALA A 36 16.41 -4.02 14.28
CA ALA A 36 17.14 -4.37 15.50
C ALA A 36 16.70 -3.53 16.71
N ALA A 37 16.25 -2.30 16.48
CA ALA A 37 15.70 -1.41 17.50
C ALA A 37 14.24 -1.71 17.84
N GLY A 38 13.58 -2.62 17.10
CA GLY A 38 12.21 -3.06 17.38
C GLY A 38 11.13 -2.18 16.77
N LEU A 39 11.41 -1.42 15.71
CA LEU A 39 10.38 -0.71 14.97
C LEU A 39 9.47 -1.70 14.24
N ASP A 40 8.16 -1.44 14.27
CA ASP A 40 7.14 -2.32 13.66
C ASP A 40 7.19 -2.31 12.14
N MET A 41 7.38 -1.13 11.54
CA MET A 41 7.40 -0.98 10.08
C MET A 41 8.25 0.20 9.62
N VAL A 42 8.69 0.15 8.37
CA VAL A 42 9.20 1.30 7.62
C VAL A 42 8.24 1.63 6.49
N LEU A 43 7.98 2.92 6.28
CA LEU A 43 7.18 3.43 5.17
C LEU A 43 8.06 4.18 4.18
N LEU A 44 8.10 3.67 2.96
CA LEU A 44 8.79 4.29 1.84
C LEU A 44 7.81 5.20 1.10
N ALA A 45 8.04 6.51 1.21
CA ALA A 45 7.26 7.48 0.45
C ALA A 45 7.68 7.45 -1.03
N ASP A 46 6.69 7.44 -1.92
CA ASP A 46 6.86 7.47 -3.37
C ASP A 46 5.85 8.46 -3.92
N ALA A 47 6.28 9.71 -4.06
CA ALA A 47 5.44 10.78 -4.55
C ALA A 47 6.28 11.70 -5.40
N ALA A 48 5.75 12.02 -6.59
CA ALA A 48 6.30 13.05 -7.44
C ALA A 48 6.39 14.36 -6.63
N PRO A 49 7.50 15.11 -6.73
CA PRO A 49 7.67 16.35 -5.99
C PRO A 49 6.58 17.37 -6.38
N ALA A 50 5.99 18.05 -5.40
CA ALA A 50 4.92 19.02 -5.61
C ALA A 50 5.42 20.31 -6.27
N SER A 51 6.73 20.58 -6.22
CA SER A 51 7.38 21.72 -6.88
C SER A 51 8.77 21.37 -7.43
N GLU A 52 9.32 22.22 -8.30
CA GLU A 52 10.71 22.05 -8.78
C GLU A 52 11.73 22.24 -7.65
N SER A 53 11.42 23.13 -6.72
CA SER A 53 12.23 23.33 -5.51
C SER A 53 12.21 22.09 -4.61
N GLU A 54 11.09 21.39 -4.53
CA GLU A 54 11.00 20.13 -3.78
C GLU A 54 11.73 19.00 -4.53
N ALA A 55 11.62 18.96 -5.86
CA ALA A 55 12.34 17.99 -6.70
C ALA A 55 13.86 18.08 -6.53
N ALA A 56 14.39 19.29 -6.34
CA ALA A 56 15.81 19.51 -6.09
C ALA A 56 16.28 18.96 -4.72
N ASN A 57 15.36 18.82 -3.75
CA ASN A 57 15.64 18.44 -2.37
C ASN A 57 15.24 16.99 -2.03
N LYS A 58 14.22 16.43 -2.68
CA LYS A 58 13.71 15.07 -2.43
C LYS A 58 14.48 14.07 -3.27
N ARG A 59 15.35 13.29 -2.63
CA ARG A 59 16.35 12.45 -3.32
C ARG A 59 16.11 10.94 -3.26
N MET A 60 14.92 10.42 -2.95
CA MET A 60 14.68 8.97 -3.05
C MET A 60 14.96 8.49 -4.50
N PRO A 61 16.04 7.73 -4.76
CA PRO A 61 16.46 7.44 -6.13
C PRO A 61 15.83 6.15 -6.66
N PHE A 62 15.09 5.44 -5.81
CA PHE A 62 14.47 4.17 -6.13
C PHE A 62 12.96 4.30 -6.17
N GLU A 63 12.34 3.63 -7.13
CA GLU A 63 10.91 3.33 -7.09
C GLU A 63 10.63 2.44 -5.87
N ALA A 64 9.62 2.79 -5.08
CA ALA A 64 9.50 2.29 -3.71
C ALA A 64 9.22 0.79 -3.66
N THR A 65 8.42 0.24 -4.57
CA THR A 65 8.07 -1.18 -4.54
C THR A 65 9.23 -2.08 -4.97
N THR A 66 10.11 -1.60 -5.85
CA THR A 66 11.36 -2.28 -6.21
C THR A 66 12.36 -2.26 -5.06
N LEU A 67 12.49 -1.13 -4.36
CA LEU A 67 13.31 -1.04 -3.15
C LEU A 67 12.78 -1.97 -2.05
N LEU A 68 11.45 -2.02 -1.88
CA LEU A 68 10.79 -2.90 -0.92
C LEU A 68 11.10 -4.38 -1.20
N ALA A 69 11.03 -4.81 -2.46
CA ALA A 69 11.41 -6.16 -2.87
C ALA A 69 12.86 -6.49 -2.47
N ALA A 70 13.79 -5.55 -2.64
CA ALA A 70 15.18 -5.74 -2.25
C ALA A 70 15.35 -5.81 -0.73
N LEU A 71 14.70 -4.90 0.03
CA LEU A 71 14.72 -4.87 1.48
C LEU A 71 14.11 -6.12 2.12
N ALA A 72 13.07 -6.69 1.50
CA ALA A 72 12.44 -7.93 1.94
C ALA A 72 13.43 -9.10 2.03
N THR A 73 14.46 -9.12 1.19
CA THR A 73 15.48 -10.19 1.18
C THR A 73 16.57 -10.04 2.24
N VAL A 74 16.70 -8.85 2.86
CA VAL A 74 17.77 -8.52 3.82
C VAL A 74 17.26 -8.16 5.22
N THR A 75 15.95 -8.32 5.45
CA THR A 75 15.25 -8.09 6.72
C THR A 75 14.36 -9.30 7.02
N SER A 76 13.95 -9.47 8.28
CA SER A 76 13.30 -10.71 8.74
C SER A 76 12.00 -10.52 9.51
N ARG A 77 11.75 -9.34 10.08
CA ARG A 77 10.64 -9.05 11.00
C ARG A 77 9.94 -7.73 10.69
N ILE A 78 10.69 -6.68 10.35
CA ILE A 78 10.10 -5.34 10.17
C ILE A 78 9.11 -5.34 9.00
N GLY A 79 7.95 -4.71 9.22
CA GLY A 79 6.96 -4.43 8.20
C GLY A 79 7.53 -3.49 7.13
N LEU A 80 7.21 -3.75 5.89
CA LEU A 80 7.72 -3.03 4.74
C LEU A 80 6.52 -2.43 4.00
N VAL A 81 6.35 -1.12 4.11
CA VAL A 81 5.22 -0.39 3.52
C VAL A 81 5.73 0.51 2.40
N ALA A 82 5.11 0.48 1.23
CA ALA A 82 5.38 1.42 0.15
C ALA A 82 4.15 2.24 -0.19
N ALA A 83 4.34 3.55 -0.33
CA ALA A 83 3.35 4.39 -0.99
C ALA A 83 3.25 4.00 -2.46
N ALA A 84 2.03 3.87 -2.96
CA ALA A 84 1.77 3.68 -4.37
C ALA A 84 0.45 4.35 -4.74
N SER A 85 0.51 5.30 -5.68
CA SER A 85 -0.62 6.14 -6.07
C SER A 85 -1.72 5.34 -6.80
N THR A 86 -2.97 5.65 -6.46
CA THR A 86 -4.16 5.12 -7.15
C THR A 86 -4.34 5.72 -8.57
N ILE A 87 -3.53 6.73 -8.93
CA ILE A 87 -3.52 7.34 -10.27
C ILE A 87 -2.50 6.64 -11.17
N ALA A 88 -1.34 6.31 -10.63
CA ALA A 88 -0.17 5.83 -11.38
C ALA A 88 -0.34 4.43 -11.97
N HIS A 89 -1.22 3.62 -11.40
CA HIS A 89 -1.29 2.19 -11.68
C HIS A 89 -2.73 1.73 -11.89
N GLN A 90 -2.92 0.76 -12.78
CA GLN A 90 -4.19 0.01 -12.84
C GLN A 90 -4.34 -0.87 -11.58
N PRO A 91 -5.54 -0.99 -10.99
CA PRO A 91 -5.73 -1.68 -9.72
C PRO A 91 -5.31 -3.15 -9.78
N TYR A 92 -5.53 -3.84 -10.91
CA TYR A 92 -5.05 -5.21 -11.10
C TYR A 92 -3.53 -5.35 -10.96
N ASN A 93 -2.79 -4.41 -11.55
CA ASN A 93 -1.32 -4.45 -11.53
C ASN A 93 -0.77 -4.12 -10.14
N LEU A 94 -1.41 -3.18 -9.42
CA LEU A 94 -1.03 -2.84 -8.05
C LEU A 94 -1.31 -4.00 -7.10
N ALA A 95 -2.52 -4.57 -7.15
CA ALA A 95 -2.90 -5.72 -6.33
C ALA A 95 -1.93 -6.89 -6.53
N ARG A 96 -1.61 -7.22 -7.78
CA ARG A 96 -0.62 -8.27 -8.10
C ARG A 96 0.75 -7.97 -7.51
N ARG A 97 1.20 -6.72 -7.58
CA ARG A 97 2.53 -6.30 -7.09
C ARG A 97 2.64 -6.50 -5.58
N PHE A 98 1.68 -6.00 -4.81
CA PHE A 98 1.70 -6.12 -3.36
C PHE A 98 1.47 -7.56 -2.88
N ALA A 99 0.63 -8.36 -3.56
CA ALA A 99 0.52 -9.79 -3.27
C ALA A 99 1.86 -10.52 -3.49
N SER A 100 2.59 -10.17 -4.55
CA SER A 100 3.92 -10.74 -4.83
C SER A 100 4.94 -10.33 -3.78
N LEU A 101 4.96 -9.04 -3.41
CA LEU A 101 5.83 -8.53 -2.35
C LEU A 101 5.53 -9.20 -1.02
N ASP A 102 4.27 -9.51 -0.75
CA ASP A 102 3.88 -10.18 0.48
C ASP A 102 4.38 -11.62 0.55
N VAL A 103 4.31 -12.35 -0.57
CA VAL A 103 4.95 -13.67 -0.68
C VAL A 103 6.46 -13.58 -0.52
N ILE A 104 7.13 -12.62 -1.17
CA ILE A 104 8.61 -12.43 -1.08
C ILE A 104 9.03 -12.07 0.35
N SER A 105 8.26 -11.21 1.01
CA SER A 105 8.57 -10.71 2.35
C SER A 105 8.12 -11.63 3.47
N HIS A 106 7.41 -12.72 3.15
CA HIS A 106 6.82 -13.67 4.11
C HIS A 106 5.77 -13.01 5.01
N GLY A 107 4.88 -12.23 4.41
CA GLY A 107 3.75 -11.64 5.12
C GLY A 107 4.08 -10.32 5.82
N ARG A 108 4.94 -9.49 5.23
CA ARG A 108 5.38 -8.21 5.81
C ARG A 108 5.10 -7.01 4.91
N SER A 109 4.31 -7.19 3.85
CA SER A 109 4.07 -6.16 2.85
C SER A 109 2.91 -5.26 3.26
N GLY A 110 3.06 -3.95 3.04
CA GLY A 110 1.96 -3.00 3.18
C GLY A 110 1.91 -2.01 2.03
N TRP A 111 0.70 -1.62 1.68
CA TRP A 111 0.42 -0.58 0.69
C TRP A 111 -0.05 0.68 1.39
N ASN A 112 0.66 1.79 1.20
CA ASN A 112 0.16 3.11 1.55
C ASN A 112 -0.58 3.72 0.35
N ALA A 113 -1.90 3.81 0.44
CA ALA A 113 -2.75 4.49 -0.54
C ALA A 113 -3.03 5.93 -0.07
N THR A 114 -2.55 6.90 -0.84
CA THR A 114 -2.80 8.32 -0.55
C THR A 114 -4.17 8.73 -1.10
N MET A 115 -4.99 9.34 -0.25
CA MET A 115 -6.32 9.87 -0.58
C MET A 115 -6.29 11.33 -1.06
N THR A 116 -5.13 11.79 -1.53
CA THR A 116 -4.94 13.06 -2.24
C THR A 116 -4.26 12.84 -3.59
N GLN A 117 -4.59 13.69 -4.55
CA GLN A 117 -3.94 13.71 -5.86
C GLN A 117 -2.95 14.88 -5.95
N ALA A 118 -1.77 14.62 -6.51
CA ALA A 118 -0.83 15.66 -6.88
C ALA A 118 -0.96 15.98 -8.39
N PRO A 119 -1.28 17.21 -8.80
CA PRO A 119 -1.46 17.55 -10.23
C PRO A 119 -0.23 17.20 -11.09
N ARG A 120 0.98 17.39 -10.55
CA ARG A 120 2.24 17.02 -11.22
C ARG A 120 2.39 15.52 -11.42
N GLU A 121 1.94 14.71 -10.46
CA GLU A 121 1.92 13.26 -10.62
C GLU A 121 0.93 12.86 -11.72
N ALA A 122 -0.29 13.40 -11.68
CA ALA A 122 -1.34 13.06 -12.64
C ALA A 122 -0.92 13.36 -14.09
N ALA A 123 -0.16 14.44 -14.32
CA ALA A 123 0.42 14.78 -15.62
C ALA A 123 1.37 13.70 -16.18
N ASN A 124 2.09 12.97 -15.32
CA ASN A 124 2.97 11.87 -15.74
C ASN A 124 2.19 10.62 -16.19
N PHE A 125 0.90 10.54 -15.87
CA PHE A 125 0.03 9.40 -16.19
C PHE A 125 -1.12 9.78 -17.12
N SER A 126 -0.83 10.72 -18.04
CA SER A 126 -1.76 11.19 -19.08
C SER A 126 -3.06 11.79 -18.54
N ARG A 127 -3.00 12.42 -17.35
CA ARG A 127 -4.11 13.13 -16.70
C ARG A 127 -3.67 14.51 -16.22
N PRO A 128 -3.24 15.42 -17.11
CA PRO A 128 -2.70 16.71 -16.70
C PRO A 128 -3.68 17.58 -15.90
N GLU A 129 -4.99 17.40 -16.11
CA GLU A 129 -6.04 18.11 -15.37
C GLU A 129 -6.43 17.41 -14.05
N GLY A 130 -5.93 16.20 -13.81
CA GLY A 130 -6.33 15.37 -12.68
C GLY A 130 -7.82 14.99 -12.72
N PHE A 131 -8.40 14.81 -11.54
CA PHE A 131 -9.83 14.57 -11.31
C PHE A 131 -10.42 15.70 -10.47
N SER A 132 -11.74 15.89 -10.50
CA SER A 132 -12.38 16.71 -9.47
C SER A 132 -12.15 16.08 -8.09
N PRO A 133 -12.11 16.86 -6.98
CA PRO A 133 -11.91 16.29 -5.65
C PRO A 133 -12.94 15.20 -5.30
N ASN A 134 -14.21 15.40 -5.69
CA ASN A 134 -15.28 14.44 -5.45
C ASN A 134 -15.09 13.15 -6.27
N ASP A 135 -14.76 13.27 -7.56
CA ASP A 135 -14.52 12.10 -8.41
C ASP A 135 -13.28 11.34 -7.94
N PHE A 136 -12.24 12.06 -7.51
CA PHE A 136 -11.03 11.44 -6.99
C PHE A 136 -11.31 10.61 -5.74
N ARG A 137 -12.07 11.16 -4.78
CA ARG A 137 -12.47 10.44 -3.57
C ARG A 137 -13.23 9.15 -3.91
N ARG A 138 -14.27 9.25 -4.73
CA ARG A 138 -15.12 8.10 -5.13
C ARG A 138 -14.33 7.06 -5.93
N ARG A 139 -13.44 7.53 -6.82
CA ARG A 139 -12.54 6.66 -7.59
C ARG A 139 -11.53 5.94 -6.70
N SER A 140 -10.97 6.61 -5.70
CA SER A 140 -10.01 6.00 -4.78
C SER A 140 -10.67 4.97 -3.87
N GLU A 141 -11.89 5.22 -3.39
CA GLU A 141 -12.69 4.22 -2.67
C GLU A 141 -12.94 2.98 -3.55
N GLU A 142 -13.40 3.18 -4.80
CA GLU A 142 -13.59 2.08 -5.75
C GLU A 142 -12.29 1.31 -6.01
N TYR A 143 -11.17 2.02 -6.17
CA TYR A 143 -9.85 1.43 -6.40
C TYR A 143 -9.41 0.53 -5.23
N ILE A 144 -9.52 1.04 -4.00
CA ILE A 144 -9.15 0.31 -2.78
C ILE A 144 -9.98 -0.98 -2.67
N GLY A 145 -11.30 -0.88 -2.89
CA GLY A 145 -12.19 -2.03 -2.86
C GLY A 145 -11.84 -3.09 -3.91
N ILE A 146 -11.46 -2.69 -5.13
CA ILE A 146 -10.99 -3.62 -6.17
C ILE A 146 -9.71 -4.32 -5.73
N VAL A 147 -8.73 -3.59 -5.19
CA VAL A 147 -7.44 -4.17 -4.78
C VAL A 147 -7.65 -5.18 -3.65
N GLN A 148 -8.39 -4.82 -2.61
CA GLN A 148 -8.72 -5.71 -1.51
C GLN A 148 -9.51 -6.95 -1.98
N GLY A 149 -10.48 -6.75 -2.87
CA GLY A 149 -11.25 -7.85 -3.45
C GLY A 149 -10.41 -8.80 -4.30
N LEU A 150 -9.43 -8.28 -5.07
CA LEU A 150 -8.51 -9.10 -5.86
C LEU A 150 -7.61 -10.00 -5.00
N TRP A 151 -7.20 -9.55 -3.81
CA TRP A 151 -6.40 -10.34 -2.88
C TRP A 151 -7.15 -11.54 -2.30
N GLN A 152 -8.49 -11.47 -2.25
CA GLN A 152 -9.37 -12.54 -1.79
C GLN A 152 -9.77 -13.54 -2.90
N GLY A 153 -9.11 -13.49 -4.06
CA GLY A 153 -9.47 -14.32 -5.23
C GLY A 153 -9.11 -15.81 -5.14
N TRP A 154 -8.38 -16.24 -4.11
CA TRP A 154 -7.92 -17.62 -3.93
C TRP A 154 -8.13 -18.07 -2.48
N ASP A 155 -8.68 -19.26 -2.27
CA ASP A 155 -8.73 -19.87 -0.93
C ASP A 155 -7.36 -20.40 -0.50
N ALA A 156 -7.17 -20.64 0.80
CA ALA A 156 -5.89 -21.03 1.41
C ALA A 156 -5.27 -22.31 0.82
N ASP A 157 -6.10 -23.26 0.38
CA ASP A 157 -5.69 -24.56 -0.16
C ASP A 157 -6.11 -24.73 -1.63
N ALA A 158 -6.26 -23.62 -2.36
CA ALA A 158 -6.64 -23.64 -3.77
C ALA A 158 -5.53 -24.19 -4.68
N LEU A 159 -4.25 -24.00 -4.34
CA LEU A 159 -3.12 -24.52 -5.13
C LEU A 159 -2.74 -25.92 -4.64
N LEU A 160 -2.96 -26.92 -5.49
CA LEU A 160 -2.81 -28.34 -5.15
C LEU A 160 -1.44 -28.90 -5.52
N PHE A 161 -0.85 -28.40 -6.62
CA PHE A 161 0.40 -28.91 -7.20
C PHE A 161 0.45 -30.45 -7.39
N ASP A 162 -0.70 -31.08 -7.69
CA ASP A 162 -0.81 -32.53 -7.86
C ASP A 162 -0.28 -32.95 -9.24
N GLN A 163 0.96 -33.43 -9.25
CA GLN A 163 1.62 -33.92 -10.47
C GLN A 163 1.01 -35.23 -10.98
N SER A 164 0.49 -36.08 -10.09
CA SER A 164 -0.02 -37.40 -10.45
C SER A 164 -1.39 -37.32 -11.12
N GLY A 165 -2.26 -36.42 -10.64
CA GLY A 165 -3.56 -36.11 -11.22
C GLY A 165 -3.57 -34.97 -12.23
N GLY A 166 -2.43 -34.30 -12.46
CA GLY A 166 -2.31 -33.19 -13.42
C GLY A 166 -3.08 -31.93 -13.01
N ARG A 167 -3.32 -31.72 -11.70
CA ARG A 167 -4.11 -30.60 -11.19
C ARG A 167 -3.21 -29.58 -10.49
N PHE A 168 -3.09 -28.40 -11.09
CA PHE A 168 -2.36 -27.28 -10.48
C PHE A 168 -3.14 -26.62 -9.35
N HIS A 169 -4.45 -26.44 -9.53
CA HIS A 169 -5.34 -25.80 -8.56
C HIS A 169 -6.73 -26.43 -8.55
N ASP A 170 -7.50 -26.11 -7.52
CA ASP A 170 -8.92 -26.40 -7.42
C ASP A 170 -9.76 -25.26 -8.03
N PRO A 171 -10.49 -25.49 -9.14
CA PRO A 171 -11.27 -24.43 -9.80
C PRO A 171 -12.41 -23.89 -8.94
N GLU A 172 -12.91 -24.66 -7.96
CA GLU A 172 -13.98 -24.20 -7.05
C GLU A 172 -13.47 -23.22 -5.99
N LYS A 173 -12.14 -23.12 -5.84
CA LYS A 173 -11.44 -22.28 -4.86
C LYS A 173 -10.75 -21.07 -5.48
N MET A 174 -11.13 -20.78 -6.74
CA MET A 174 -10.65 -19.65 -7.51
C MET A 174 -11.84 -18.74 -7.83
N HIS A 175 -11.82 -17.53 -7.29
CA HIS A 175 -12.95 -16.60 -7.34
C HIS A 175 -12.62 -15.40 -8.23
N LEU A 176 -13.46 -15.17 -9.23
CA LEU A 176 -13.38 -13.96 -10.05
C LEU A 176 -13.93 -12.76 -9.26
N LEU A 177 -13.33 -11.59 -9.44
CA LEU A 177 -13.86 -10.36 -8.84
C LEU A 177 -15.07 -9.82 -9.63
N GLU A 178 -15.01 -9.88 -10.98
CA GLU A 178 -16.06 -9.39 -11.90
C GLU A 178 -16.59 -7.98 -11.58
N HIS A 179 -15.72 -7.10 -11.09
CA HIS A 179 -16.07 -5.72 -10.72
C HIS A 179 -16.42 -4.90 -11.96
N LYS A 180 -17.55 -4.18 -11.90
CA LYS A 180 -18.00 -3.20 -12.89
C LYS A 180 -18.57 -1.97 -12.15
N GLY A 181 -17.73 -0.97 -11.97
CA GLY A 181 -18.07 0.27 -11.29
C GLY A 181 -18.11 1.47 -12.23
N GLU A 182 -18.09 2.66 -11.63
CA GLU A 182 -18.13 3.93 -12.36
C GLU A 182 -16.79 4.22 -13.04
N PHE A 183 -15.69 3.92 -12.35
CA PHE A 183 -14.36 4.26 -12.81
C PHE A 183 -13.60 3.06 -13.40
N PHE A 184 -13.93 1.82 -13.00
CA PHE A 184 -13.19 0.63 -13.41
C PHE A 184 -14.09 -0.56 -13.79
N SER A 185 -13.55 -1.41 -14.65
CA SER A 185 -14.08 -2.74 -14.96
C SER A 185 -12.94 -3.75 -14.86
N VAL A 186 -12.97 -4.64 -13.86
CA VAL A 186 -11.85 -5.53 -13.52
C VAL A 186 -12.36 -6.94 -13.25
N ARG A 187 -11.88 -7.90 -14.07
CA ARG A 187 -12.37 -9.28 -14.07
C ARG A 187 -11.83 -10.14 -12.91
N GLY A 188 -10.53 -10.11 -12.65
CA GLY A 188 -9.89 -11.10 -11.76
C GLY A 188 -9.79 -12.51 -12.40
N PRO A 189 -9.25 -13.51 -11.65
CA PRO A 189 -8.59 -13.37 -10.37
C PRO A 189 -7.15 -12.85 -10.56
N LEU A 190 -6.40 -12.65 -9.48
CA LEU A 190 -4.96 -12.45 -9.60
C LEU A 190 -4.28 -13.72 -10.13
N ASN A 191 -3.27 -13.55 -10.96
CA ASN A 191 -2.38 -14.64 -11.39
C ASN A 191 -1.20 -14.85 -10.43
N VAL A 192 -1.37 -14.48 -9.16
CA VAL A 192 -0.43 -14.65 -8.06
C VAL A 192 -1.15 -15.43 -6.97
N ALA A 193 -0.42 -16.32 -6.29
CA ALA A 193 -0.96 -17.11 -5.19
C ALA A 193 -1.48 -16.22 -4.06
N ARG A 194 -2.39 -16.78 -3.26
CA ARG A 194 -2.82 -16.16 -2.00
C ARG A 194 -1.61 -15.79 -1.15
N SER A 195 -1.57 -14.56 -0.66
CA SER A 195 -0.47 -14.04 0.13
C SER A 195 -0.52 -14.56 1.58
N PRO A 196 0.61 -14.62 2.32
CA PRO A 196 0.59 -15.03 3.73
C PRO A 196 -0.31 -14.18 4.64
N GLN A 197 -0.51 -12.90 4.34
CA GLN A 197 -1.42 -12.02 5.09
C GLN A 197 -2.86 -12.08 4.62
N ASP A 198 -3.15 -12.82 3.55
CA ASP A 198 -4.38 -12.80 2.76
C ASP A 198 -4.54 -11.46 2.03
N THR A 199 -4.58 -10.38 2.79
CA THR A 199 -4.57 -8.98 2.37
C THR A 199 -3.36 -8.28 2.99
N PRO A 200 -2.38 -7.83 2.19
CA PRO A 200 -1.33 -6.93 2.65
C PRO A 200 -1.92 -5.71 3.39
N VAL A 201 -1.18 -5.19 4.37
CA VAL A 201 -1.63 -4.08 5.23
C VAL A 201 -1.99 -2.87 4.37
N LEU A 202 -3.18 -2.30 4.57
CA LEU A 202 -3.59 -1.03 3.97
C LEU A 202 -3.32 0.12 4.93
N VAL A 203 -2.39 0.98 4.55
CA VAL A 203 -2.17 2.28 5.17
C VAL A 203 -2.87 3.34 4.33
N LEU A 204 -3.66 4.22 4.96
CA LEU A 204 -4.19 5.40 4.29
C LEU A 204 -3.52 6.67 4.80
N SER A 205 -3.24 7.59 3.87
CA SER A 205 -2.60 8.88 4.19
C SER A 205 -3.17 10.02 3.35
N GLY A 206 -2.90 11.27 3.76
CA GLY A 206 -3.38 12.46 3.07
C GLY A 206 -4.91 12.56 3.09
N LEU A 207 -5.53 12.24 4.22
CA LEU A 207 -6.98 12.23 4.38
C LEU A 207 -7.51 13.63 4.74
N GLN A 208 -8.68 13.97 4.20
CA GLN A 208 -9.54 15.02 4.72
C GLN A 208 -10.58 14.44 5.68
N GLU A 209 -11.26 15.30 6.43
CA GLU A 209 -12.32 14.85 7.37
C GLU A 209 -13.43 14.07 6.67
N SER A 210 -13.75 14.42 5.42
CA SER A 210 -14.71 13.72 4.58
C SER A 210 -14.28 12.32 4.14
N ASP A 211 -13.02 11.92 4.41
CA ASP A 211 -12.48 10.62 4.00
C ASP A 211 -12.42 9.61 5.16
N PHE A 212 -12.71 10.05 6.40
CA PHE A 212 -12.64 9.16 7.57
C PHE A 212 -13.70 8.08 7.58
N ASP A 213 -14.85 8.31 6.95
CA ASP A 213 -15.84 7.26 6.78
C ASP A 213 -15.29 6.11 5.91
N ILE A 214 -14.48 6.40 4.88
CA ILE A 214 -13.79 5.39 4.07
C ILE A 214 -12.67 4.75 4.89
N ALA A 215 -11.85 5.58 5.52
CA ALA A 215 -10.66 5.11 6.23
C ALA A 215 -10.99 4.15 7.37
N THR A 216 -11.99 4.49 8.20
CA THR A 216 -12.44 3.65 9.32
C THR A 216 -13.05 2.31 8.89
N ARG A 217 -13.56 2.21 7.66
CA ARG A 217 -14.11 0.96 7.11
C ARG A 217 -13.07 0.06 6.44
N THR A 218 -11.95 0.61 5.99
CA THR A 218 -11.08 -0.06 5.02
C THR A 218 -9.62 -0.16 5.44
N ALA A 219 -9.10 0.80 6.20
CA ALA A 219 -7.69 0.91 6.53
C ALA A 219 -7.32 0.07 7.75
N ASP A 220 -6.14 -0.53 7.72
CA ASP A 220 -5.51 -1.13 8.89
C ASP A 220 -4.73 -0.08 9.70
N VAL A 221 -4.16 0.91 9.00
CA VAL A 221 -3.41 2.02 9.59
C VAL A 221 -3.83 3.33 8.94
N ILE A 222 -4.10 4.35 9.76
CA ILE A 222 -4.35 5.70 9.29
C ILE A 222 -3.16 6.58 9.66
N LEU A 223 -2.45 7.11 8.65
CA LEU A 223 -1.39 8.08 8.86
C LEU A 223 -2.00 9.48 8.92
N LEU A 224 -1.88 10.08 10.10
CA LEU A 224 -2.35 11.43 10.38
C LEU A 224 -1.19 12.41 10.23
N ASP A 225 -1.38 13.46 9.43
CA ASP A 225 -0.45 14.58 9.37
C ASP A 225 -0.62 15.42 10.65
N GLY A 226 0.34 15.31 11.57
CA GLY A 226 0.18 15.72 12.96
C GLY A 226 0.23 17.22 13.24
N GLY A 227 -0.77 17.70 13.99
CA GLY A 227 -0.56 18.56 15.15
C GLY A 227 -0.22 17.74 16.40
N LEU A 228 -0.11 18.39 17.58
CA LEU A 228 0.26 17.75 18.86
C LEU A 228 -0.67 16.57 19.22
N VAL A 229 -0.08 15.54 19.84
CA VAL A 229 -0.73 14.29 20.32
C VAL A 229 -2.00 14.56 21.13
N GLU A 230 -2.03 15.63 21.94
CA GLU A 230 -3.17 15.99 22.78
C GLU A 230 -4.46 16.30 22.00
N GLY A 231 -4.36 16.79 20.75
CA GLY A 231 -5.52 17.04 19.89
C GLY A 231 -5.91 15.89 18.97
N ALA A 232 -5.05 14.87 18.85
CA ALA A 232 -5.33 13.70 18.02
C ALA A 232 -6.32 12.75 18.73
N THR A 233 -6.13 12.47 20.02
CA THR A 233 -7.02 11.57 20.76
C THR A 233 -8.46 12.09 20.80
N GLU A 234 -8.70 13.38 21.06
CA GLU A 234 -10.06 13.96 21.04
C GLU A 234 -10.74 13.96 19.65
N ARG A 235 -9.96 13.94 18.57
CA ARG A 235 -10.48 14.01 17.20
C ARG A 235 -10.78 12.62 16.61
N TYR A 236 -10.16 11.57 17.15
CA TYR A 236 -10.13 10.24 16.54
C TYR A 236 -10.55 9.09 17.47
N ASP A 237 -10.82 9.34 18.76
CA ASP A 237 -11.64 8.46 19.63
C ASP A 237 -13.13 8.54 19.23
#